data_AF-A0A2V8J2M6-F1
#
_entry.id   AF-A0A2V8J2M6-F1
#
_cell.length_a   1.000
_cell.length_b   1.000
_cell.length_c   1.000
_cell.angle_alpha   90.00
_cell.angle_beta   90.00
_cell.angle_gamma   90.00
#
_symmetry.space_group_name_H-M   'P 1'
#
loop_
_entity.id
_entity.type
_entity.pdbx_description
1 polymer ?
#
loop_
_entity_poly.entity_id
_entity_poly.type
_entity_poly.pdbx_seq_one_letter_code
_entity_poly.pdbx_strand_id
1 'polypeptide(L)' 'MARSFEKVSLVQMWVIEGAAAAVLAEQGVTTNTLRPGDHVVVTGYPGRIEEDHRLLLLVVERPSDGFKWQGPANALQ' A
#
# COMPACT_ATOMS: atom_id res chain seq x y z
N MET A 1 -33.59 11.66 -19.00
CA MET A 1 -33.20 10.98 -17.75
C MET A 1 -31.97 10.11 -18.05
N ALA A 2 -30.80 10.46 -17.54
CA ALA A 2 -29.60 9.63 -17.66
C ALA A 2 -29.41 8.84 -16.36
N ARG A 3 -29.32 7.52 -16.45
CA ARG A 3 -28.96 6.68 -15.29
C ARG A 3 -27.43 6.73 -15.13
N SER A 4 -26.96 7.23 -14.00
CA SER A 4 -25.59 6.95 -13.55
C SER A 4 -25.50 5.48 -13.17
N PHE A 5 -24.56 4.77 -13.76
CA PHE A 5 -24.19 3.43 -13.34
C PHE A 5 -23.00 3.56 -12.38
N GLU A 6 -23.20 3.18 -11.12
CA GLU A 6 -22.12 3.00 -10.14
C GLU A 6 -21.29 1.80 -10.62
N LYS A 7 -19.98 2.00 -10.82
CA LYS A 7 -19.09 0.89 -11.12
C LYS A 7 -18.92 0.05 -9.85
N VAL A 8 -19.48 -1.15 -9.84
CA VAL A 8 -19.17 -2.14 -8.79
C VAL A 8 -17.71 -2.52 -8.96
N SER A 9 -16.85 -2.06 -8.06
CA SER A 9 -15.47 -2.51 -7.98
C SER A 9 -15.46 -3.92 -7.38
N LEU A 10 -14.94 -4.88 -8.12
CA LEU A 10 -14.59 -6.18 -7.56
C LEU A 10 -13.38 -5.99 -6.63
N VAL A 11 -13.33 -6.74 -5.54
CA VAL A 11 -12.15 -6.75 -4.65
C VAL A 11 -10.96 -7.28 -5.44
N GLN A 12 -9.95 -6.44 -5.63
CA GLN A 12 -8.71 -6.79 -6.33
C GLN A 12 -7.62 -7.11 -5.31
N MET A 13 -6.89 -8.21 -5.52
CA MET A 13 -5.69 -8.51 -4.75
C MET A 13 -4.49 -7.82 -5.39
N TRP A 14 -3.68 -7.17 -4.57
CA TRP A 14 -2.43 -6.53 -4.95
C TRP A 14 -1.27 -7.10 -4.14
N VAL A 15 -0.13 -7.30 -4.80
CA VAL A 15 1.12 -7.62 -4.11
C VAL A 15 1.90 -6.33 -3.90
N ILE A 16 2.14 -6.00 -2.64
CA ILE A 16 2.89 -4.80 -2.26
C ILE A 16 4.31 -5.21 -1.89
N GLU A 17 5.28 -4.67 -2.62
CA GLU A 17 6.70 -4.88 -2.38
C GLU A 17 7.28 -3.72 -1.60
N GLY A 18 7.93 -4.00 -0.47
CA GLY A 18 8.52 -2.99 0.40
C GLY A 18 10.03 -3.08 0.52
N ALA A 19 10.57 -2.24 1.39
CA ALA A 19 11.95 -2.34 1.83
C ALA A 19 12.25 -3.70 2.46
N ALA A 20 13.54 -4.07 2.51
CA ALA A 20 13.97 -5.27 3.21
C ALA A 20 13.50 -5.25 4.68
N ALA A 21 13.18 -6.42 5.23
CA ALA A 21 12.64 -6.55 6.59
C ALA A 21 13.52 -5.87 7.66
N ALA A 22 14.84 -5.87 7.50
CA ALA A 22 15.77 -5.18 8.41
C ALA A 22 15.54 -3.66 8.44
N VAL A 23 15.34 -3.03 7.27
CA VAL A 23 15.08 -1.58 7.17
C VAL A 23 13.74 -1.21 7.82
N LEU A 24 12.72 -2.06 7.64
CA LEU A 24 11.42 -1.89 8.30
C LEU A 24 11.55 -1.99 9.82
N ALA A 25 12.30 -2.98 10.32
CA ALA A 25 12.52 -3.20 11.75
C ALA A 25 13.29 -2.05 12.41
N GLU A 26 14.30 -1.49 11.74
CA GLU A 26 15.04 -0.30 12.20
C GLU A 26 14.12 0.92 12.41
N GLN A 27 12.99 0.98 11.70
CA GLN A 27 11.99 2.04 11.80
C GLN A 27 10.79 1.65 12.68
N GLY A 28 10.91 0.57 13.46
CA GLY A 28 9.89 0.14 14.42
C GLY A 28 8.71 -0.60 13.81
N VAL A 29 8.75 -0.95 12.51
CA VAL A 29 7.76 -1.82 11.88
C VAL A 29 8.04 -3.27 12.28
N THR A 30 7.00 -3.96 12.76
CA THR A 30 7.07 -5.33 13.24
C THR A 30 6.03 -6.19 12.51
N THR A 31 6.08 -7.51 12.72
CA THR A 31 5.06 -8.45 12.22
C THR A 31 3.67 -8.24 12.82
N ASN A 32 3.55 -7.40 13.85
CA ASN A 32 2.28 -7.04 14.48
C ASN A 32 1.80 -5.62 14.14
N THR A 33 2.57 -4.86 13.34
CA THR A 33 2.24 -3.47 13.02
C THR A 33 0.98 -3.37 12.16
N LEU A 34 0.85 -4.24 11.15
CA LEU A 34 -0.34 -4.35 10.29
C LEU A 34 -0.95 -5.75 10.43
N ARG A 35 -2.28 -5.84 10.42
CA ARG A 35 -3.06 -7.07 10.56
C ARG A 35 -4.22 -7.12 9.56
N PRO A 36 -4.69 -8.33 9.19
CA PRO A 36 -5.91 -8.46 8.40
C PRO A 36 -7.07 -7.70 9.05
N GLY A 37 -7.80 -6.92 8.26
CA GLY A 37 -8.88 -6.03 8.73
C GLY A 37 -8.47 -4.57 8.88
N ASP A 38 -7.16 -4.26 8.90
CA ASP A 38 -6.70 -2.87 8.87
C ASP A 38 -7.08 -2.21 7.55
N HIS A 39 -7.72 -1.04 7.65
CA HIS A 39 -7.86 -0.16 6.50
C HIS A 39 -6.58 0.64 6.33
N VAL A 40 -5.86 0.38 5.25
CA VAL A 40 -4.63 1.10 4.89
C VAL A 40 -4.76 1.78 3.54
N VAL A 41 -4.09 2.92 3.40
CA VAL A 41 -3.89 3.62 2.13
C VAL A 41 -2.45 3.40 1.71
N VAL A 42 -2.26 2.81 0.53
CA VAL A 42 -0.94 2.50 -0.02
C VAL A 42 -0.70 3.36 -1.25
N THR A 43 0.44 4.05 -1.28
CA THR A 43 0.93 4.78 -2.46
C THR A 43 2.24 4.15 -2.92
N GLY A 44 2.41 4.02 -4.24
CA GLY A 44 3.66 3.53 -4.79
C GLY A 44 3.71 3.48 -6.30
N TYR A 45 4.79 2.89 -6.82
CA TYR A 45 4.99 2.72 -8.26
C TYR A 45 4.34 1.43 -8.73
N PRO A 46 3.43 1.47 -9.71
CA PRO A 46 2.83 0.25 -10.26
C PRO A 46 3.89 -0.60 -10.96
N GLY A 47 3.70 -1.91 -10.89
CA GLY A 47 4.43 -2.86 -11.71
C GLY A 47 4.23 -2.60 -13.20
N ARG A 48 5.16 -3.07 -14.02
CA ARG A 48 5.11 -2.85 -15.49
C ARG A 48 4.02 -3.68 -16.19
N ILE A 49 3.57 -4.74 -15.54
CA ILE A 49 2.51 -5.63 -16.02
C ILE A 49 1.27 -5.30 -15.17
N GLU A 50 0.22 -4.78 -15.80
CA GLU A 50 -0.99 -4.32 -15.11
C GLU A 50 -1.70 -5.48 -14.42
N GLU A 51 -1.75 -6.64 -15.09
CA GLU A 51 -2.46 -7.84 -14.64
C GLU A 51 -1.87 -8.45 -13.37
N ASP A 52 -0.58 -8.21 -13.10
CA ASP A 52 0.09 -8.71 -11.90
C ASP A 52 -0.37 -7.98 -10.63
N HIS A 53 -0.97 -6.78 -10.78
CA HIS A 53 -1.41 -5.93 -9.66
C HIS A 53 -0.31 -5.78 -8.59
N ARG A 54 0.92 -5.53 -9.05
CA ARG A 54 2.08 -5.31 -8.18
C ARG A 54 2.34 -3.83 -7.98
N LEU A 55 2.85 -3.48 -6.81
CA LEU A 55 3.20 -2.11 -6.48
C LEU A 55 4.44 -2.06 -5.58
N LEU A 56 5.43 -1.25 -5.97
CA LEU A 56 6.56 -0.91 -5.11
C LEU A 56 6.15 0.19 -4.13
N LEU A 57 6.15 -0.14 -2.84
CA LEU A 57 5.70 0.69 -1.74
C LEU A 57 6.54 1.96 -1.58
N LEU A 58 5.87 3.11 -1.60
CA LEU A 58 6.45 4.40 -1.20
C LEU A 58 5.94 4.83 0.17
N VAL A 59 4.63 4.74 0.38
CA VAL A 59 3.96 5.15 1.60
C VAL A 59 2.85 4.17 1.93
N VAL A 60 2.74 3.79 3.21
CA VAL A 60 1.55 3.13 3.76
C VAL A 60 1.07 3.89 4.99
N GLU A 61 -0.23 4.17 5.05
CA GLU A 61 -0.88 4.88 6.14
C GLU A 61 -2.06 4.05 6.65
N ARG A 62 -2.25 3.96 7.97
CA ARG A 62 -3.45 3.40 8.60
C ARG A 62 -4.21 4.52 9.30
N PRO A 63 -5.29 5.05 8.70
CA PRO A 63 -5.98 6.24 9.24
C PRO A 63 -6.57 6.06 10.64
N SER A 64 -6.89 4.82 11.04
CA SER A 64 -7.54 4.55 12.33
C SER A 64 -6.69 4.91 13.55
N ASP A 65 -5.36 4.90 13.41
CA ASP A 65 -4.43 5.19 14.51
C ASP A 65 -3.23 6.05 14.10
N GLY A 66 -3.22 6.56 12.87
CA GLY A 66 -2.19 7.46 12.38
C GLY A 66 -0.85 6.78 12.10
N PHE A 67 -0.79 5.43 12.09
CA PHE A 67 0.40 4.74 11.65
C PHE A 67 0.76 5.18 10.22
N LYS A 68 2.04 5.51 10.02
CA LYS A 68 2.58 5.89 8.73
C LYS A 68 4.00 5.35 8.61
N TRP A 69 4.25 4.67 7.50
CA TRP A 69 5.60 4.32 7.06
C TRP A 69 5.86 4.92 5.70
N GLN A 70 7.06 5.46 5.53
CA GLN A 70 7.51 6.03 4.26
C GLN A 70 8.89 5.46 3.95
N GLY A 71 9.03 4.92 2.74
CA GLY A 71 10.30 4.46 2.20
C GLY A 71 11.30 5.62 2.09
N PRO A 72 12.59 5.33 1.88
CA PRO A 72 13.61 6.35 1.85
C PRO A 72 13.29 7.43 0.78
N ALA A 73 13.55 8.69 1.13
CA ALA A 73 13.08 9.89 0.41
C ALA A 73 13.56 9.98 -1.05
N ASN A 74 14.56 9.19 -1.44
CA ASN A 74 15.10 9.10 -2.79
C ASN A 74 14.18 8.37 -3.79
N ALA A 75 13.03 7.86 -3.34
CA ALA A 75 12.06 7.24 -4.22
C ALA A 75 11.13 8.24 -4.94
N LEU A 76 11.37 9.56 -4.86
CA LEU A 76 10.64 10.61 -5.58
C LEU A 76 11.51 11.42 -6.56
N GLN A 77 12.68 10.90 -6.94
CA GLN A 77 13.64 11.60 -7.80
C GLN A 77 13.74 10.98 -9.19
#